data_AF-A0A401FQK9-F1
#
_entry.id   AF-A0A401FQK9-F1
#
_cell.length_a   1.000
_cell.length_b   1.000
_cell.length_c   1.000
_cell.angle_alpha   90.00
_cell.angle_beta   90.00
_cell.angle_gamma   90.00
#
_symmetry.space_group_name_H-M   'P 1'
#
loop_
_entity.id
_entity.type
_entity.pdbx_description
1 polymer ?
#
loop_
_entity_poly.entity_id
_entity_poly.type
_entity_poly.pdbx_seq_one_letter_code
_entity_poly.pdbx_strand_id
1 'polypeptide(L)'
;MNVRAAEADLTGENPAILRAHRSLPEKSGAESGFEIQALVWSPDPESRMAVINGNIVRTGGIVDDASVQYIGTDYIVFRKGSARWRTRFQLN
;
A
#
# COMPACT_ATOMS: atom_id res chain seq x y z
N MET A 1 -25.94 1.12 17.47
CA MET A 1 -24.85 1.78 16.71
C MET A 1 -23.70 0.80 16.59
N ASN A 2 -23.35 0.36 15.38
CA ASN A 2 -22.25 -0.59 15.18
C ASN A 2 -20.91 0.16 15.17
N VAL A 3 -20.06 -0.13 16.14
CA VAL A 3 -18.72 0.47 16.33
C VAL A 3 -17.81 0.37 15.10
N ARG A 4 -18.02 -0.64 14.24
CA ARG A 4 -17.24 -0.86 13.01
C ARG A 4 -17.44 0.18 11.91
N ALA A 5 -18.56 0.91 11.92
CA ALA A 5 -18.82 1.94 10.92
C ALA A 5 -18.11 3.27 11.26
N ALA A 6 -17.88 3.54 12.55
CA ALA A 6 -17.26 4.78 13.01
C ALA A 6 -15.73 4.80 12.80
N GLU A 7 -15.05 3.66 12.85
CA GLU A 7 -13.60 3.56 12.63
C GLU A 7 -13.20 3.80 11.16
N ALA A 8 -14.07 3.42 10.22
CA ALA A 8 -13.87 3.67 8.79
C ALA A 8 -13.95 5.17 8.44
N ASP A 9 -14.67 5.94 9.25
CA ASP A 9 -14.84 7.39 9.07
C ASP A 9 -13.58 8.18 9.47
N LEU A 10 -12.72 7.61 10.33
CA LEU A 10 -11.51 8.25 10.83
C LEU A 10 -10.29 8.09 9.90
N THR A 11 -10.26 7.07 9.04
CA THR A 11 -9.14 6.84 8.10
C THR A 11 -9.34 7.52 6.75
N GLY A 12 -10.57 7.94 6.43
CA GLY A 12 -10.94 8.42 5.09
C GLY A 12 -10.85 7.35 4.00
N GLU A 13 -10.64 6.08 4.36
CA GLU A 13 -10.44 4.99 3.41
C GLU A 13 -11.77 4.32 3.05
N ASN A 14 -12.08 4.25 1.75
CA ASN A 14 -13.29 3.55 1.28
C ASN A 14 -13.20 2.04 1.62
N PRO A 15 -14.16 1.48 2.40
CA PRO A 15 -14.12 0.08 2.83
C PRO A 15 -14.09 -0.94 1.68
N ALA A 16 -14.68 -0.60 0.54
CA ALA A 16 -14.67 -1.47 -0.64
C ALA A 16 -13.25 -1.61 -1.22
N ILE A 17 -12.46 -0.53 -1.20
CA ILE A 17 -11.06 -0.54 -1.66
C ILE A 17 -10.21 -1.43 -0.75
N LEU A 18 -10.35 -1.27 0.57
CA LEU A 18 -9.62 -2.10 1.54
C LEU A 18 -9.95 -3.59 1.42
N ARG A 19 -11.23 -3.91 1.18
CA ARG A 19 -11.65 -5.29 0.94
C ARG A 19 -11.04 -5.86 -0.34
N ALA A 20 -11.02 -5.08 -1.43
CA ALA A 20 -10.39 -5.48 -2.68
C ALA A 20 -8.88 -5.70 -2.51
N HIS A 21 -8.19 -4.86 -1.74
CA HIS A 21 -6.76 -5.01 -1.48
C HIS A 21 -6.44 -6.29 -0.69
N ARG A 22 -7.30 -6.68 0.26
CA ARG A 22 -7.13 -7.91 1.04
C ARG A 22 -7.23 -9.18 0.18
N SER A 23 -7.96 -9.13 -0.94
CA SER A 23 -8.05 -10.25 -1.88
C SER A 23 -6.88 -10.36 -2.86
N LEU A 24 -5.98 -9.37 -2.90
CA LEU A 24 -4.80 -9.44 -3.75
C LEU A 24 -3.81 -10.47 -3.20
N PRO A 25 -3.04 -11.14 -4.09
CA PRO A 25 -1.94 -11.99 -3.64
C PRO A 25 -0.95 -11.17 -2.82
N GLU A 26 -0.47 -11.74 -1.72
CA GLU A 26 0.60 -11.18 -0.91
C GLU A 26 1.93 -11.69 -1.43
N LYS A 27 2.91 -10.79 -1.57
CA LYS A 27 4.31 -11.12 -1.86
C LYS A 27 5.20 -10.44 -0.84
N SER A 28 6.19 -11.15 -0.32
CA SER A 28 7.23 -10.52 0.50
C SER A 28 8.07 -9.52 -0.31
N GLY A 29 8.85 -8.68 0.38
CA GLY A 29 9.81 -7.80 -0.29
C GLY A 29 10.80 -8.59 -1.14
N ALA A 30 11.28 -9.73 -0.63
CA ALA A 30 12.18 -10.64 -1.35
C ALA A 30 11.53 -11.30 -2.59
N GLU A 31 10.28 -11.76 -2.47
CA GLU A 31 9.55 -12.40 -3.59
C GLU A 31 9.18 -11.41 -4.69
N SER A 32 8.89 -10.16 -4.32
CA SER A 32 8.46 -9.12 -5.25
C SER A 32 9.62 -8.31 -5.81
N GLY A 33 10.77 -8.31 -5.14
CA GLY A 33 11.89 -7.41 -5.41
C GLY A 33 11.64 -5.98 -4.92
N PHE A 34 10.60 -5.74 -4.11
CA PHE A 34 10.24 -4.43 -3.57
C PHE A 34 10.36 -4.42 -2.05
N GLU A 35 11.54 -4.11 -1.54
CA GLU A 35 11.78 -4.00 -0.10
C GLU A 35 11.25 -2.66 0.41
N ILE A 36 10.24 -2.73 1.29
CA ILE A 36 9.66 -1.54 1.93
C ILE A 36 10.51 -1.22 3.16
N GLN A 37 11.32 -0.18 3.06
CA GLN A 37 12.26 0.24 4.10
C GLN A 37 11.62 1.25 5.06
N ALA A 38 10.69 2.06 4.55
CA ALA A 38 9.89 2.96 5.36
C ALA A 38 8.52 3.18 4.73
N LEU A 39 7.53 3.45 5.57
CA LEU A 39 6.17 3.75 5.16
C LEU A 39 5.62 4.89 6.03
N VAL A 40 5.16 5.95 5.39
CA VAL A 40 4.48 7.09 6.02
C VAL A 40 3.05 7.11 5.50
N TRP A 41 2.10 6.97 6.43
CA TRP A 41 0.68 6.97 6.13
C TRP A 41 0.00 8.22 6.70
N SER A 42 -1.01 8.71 5.97
CA SER A 42 -1.86 9.85 6.34
C SER A 42 -3.27 9.59 5.82
N PRO A 43 -4.33 10.09 6.48
CA PRO A 43 -5.67 10.10 5.92
C PRO A 43 -5.72 10.76 4.54
N ASP A 44 -4.93 11.83 4.34
CA ASP A 44 -4.73 12.47 3.02
C ASP A 44 -3.85 11.58 2.11
N PRO A 45 -4.39 11.05 0.99
CA PRO A 45 -3.64 10.20 0.06
C PRO A 45 -2.41 10.86 -0.56
N GLU A 46 -2.43 12.18 -0.76
CA GLU A 46 -1.32 12.92 -1.37
C GLU A 46 -0.12 13.00 -0.41
N SER A 47 -0.39 13.00 0.89
CA SER A 47 0.62 13.01 1.95
C SER A 47 1.24 11.64 2.24
N ARG A 48 0.79 10.56 1.59
CA ARG A 48 1.35 9.20 1.79
C ARG A 48 2.63 9.00 0.99
N MET A 49 3.58 8.29 1.59
CA MET A 49 4.89 8.06 0.99
C MET A 49 5.51 6.76 1.49
N ALA A 50 6.36 6.16 0.68
CA ALA A 50 7.17 5.00 1.07
C ALA A 50 8.60 5.13 0.57
N VAL A 51 9.51 4.45 1.24
CA VAL A 51 10.87 4.20 0.75
C VAL A 51 10.93 2.75 0.30
N ILE A 52 11.16 2.53 -1.00
CA ILE A 52 11.15 1.23 -1.64
C ILE A 52 12.47 1.06 -2.41
N ASN A 53 13.25 0.05 -2.06
CA ASN A 53 14.60 -0.16 -2.62
C ASN A 53 15.46 1.13 -2.58
N GLY A 54 15.37 1.92 -1.51
CA GLY A 54 16.05 3.22 -1.37
C GLY A 54 15.38 4.41 -2.07
N ASN A 55 14.32 4.20 -2.85
CA ASN A 55 13.62 5.25 -3.58
C ASN A 55 12.41 5.77 -2.80
N ILE A 56 12.30 7.09 -2.67
CA ILE A 56 11.11 7.74 -2.13
C ILE A 56 10.03 7.77 -3.21
N VAL A 57 8.87 7.17 -2.92
CA VAL A 57 7.74 7.08 -3.85
C VAL A 57 6.42 7.45 -3.18
N ARG A 58 5.50 8.00 -3.96
CA ARG A 58 4.12 8.33 -3.57
C ARG A 58 3.13 7.49 -4.38
N THR A 59 1.85 7.54 -3.99
CA THR A 59 0.77 6.97 -4.81
C THR A 59 0.83 7.50 -6.25
N GLY A 60 0.72 6.60 -7.23
CA GLY A 60 0.89 6.90 -8.66
C GLY A 60 2.34 6.90 -9.14
N GLY A 61 3.33 6.88 -8.23
CA GLY A 61 4.74 6.78 -8.57
C GLY A 61 5.12 5.42 -9.18
N ILE A 62 6.30 5.36 -9.79
CA ILE A 62 6.83 4.16 -10.45
C ILE A 62 8.15 3.76 -9.79
N VAL A 63 8.36 2.47 -9.57
CA VAL A 63 9.62 1.85 -9.16
C VAL A 63 9.79 0.53 -9.91
N ASP A 64 10.93 0.32 -10.57
CA ASP A 64 11.27 -0.90 -11.33
C ASP A 64 10.12 -1.44 -12.23
N ASP A 65 9.53 -0.54 -13.03
CA ASP A 65 8.37 -0.75 -13.92
C ASP A 65 7.05 -1.15 -13.23
N ALA A 66 7.00 -1.11 -11.90
CA ALA A 66 5.78 -1.26 -11.12
C ALA A 66 5.27 0.12 -10.67
N SER A 67 3.97 0.34 -10.86
CA SER A 67 3.26 1.50 -10.32
C SER A 67 2.80 1.24 -8.89
N VAL A 68 2.99 2.22 -8.01
CA VAL A 68 2.47 2.24 -6.64
C VAL A 68 1.01 2.68 -6.70
N GLN A 69 0.10 1.72 -6.65
CA GLN A 69 -1.34 1.98 -6.78
C GLN A 69 -1.96 2.48 -5.47
N TYR A 70 -1.37 2.08 -4.33
CA TYR A 70 -1.90 2.43 -3.02
C TYR A 70 -0.85 2.27 -1.92
N ILE A 71 -0.83 3.20 -0.98
CA ILE A 71 -0.07 3.09 0.28
C ILE A 71 -1.10 2.99 1.41
N GLY A 72 -1.18 1.81 2.02
CA GLY A 72 -1.98 1.54 3.21
C GLY A 72 -1.16 1.73 4.49
N THR A 73 -1.75 1.47 5.64
CA THR A 73 -1.13 1.68 6.96
C THR A 73 0.11 0.80 7.21
N ASP A 74 0.13 -0.39 6.61
CA ASP A 74 1.19 -1.40 6.80
C ASP A 74 1.49 -2.18 5.51
N TYR A 75 0.96 -1.75 4.36
CA TYR A 75 1.17 -2.43 3.08
C TYR A 75 1.15 -1.47 1.90
N ILE A 76 1.74 -1.90 0.80
CA ILE A 76 1.72 -1.19 -0.48
C ILE A 76 1.12 -2.11 -1.54
N VAL A 77 0.27 -1.55 -2.41
CA VAL A 77 -0.28 -2.26 -3.58
C VAL A 77 0.48 -1.82 -4.82
N PHE A 78 1.01 -2.80 -5.54
CA PHE A 78 1.76 -2.58 -6.77
C PHE A 78 1.00 -3.09 -7.98
N ARG A 79 1.29 -2.50 -9.14
CA ARG A 79 0.88 -3.03 -10.44
C ARG A 79 2.05 -3.01 -11.42
N LYS A 80 2.36 -4.17 -12.00
CA LYS A 80 3.33 -4.33 -13.10
C LYS A 80 2.64 -5.07 -14.24
N GLY A 81 2.37 -4.36 -15.35
CA GLY A 81 1.52 -4.87 -16.43
C GLY A 81 0.10 -5.22 -15.96
N SER A 82 -0.29 -6.48 -16.14
CA SER A 82 -1.58 -7.03 -15.67
C SER A 82 -1.52 -7.57 -14.24
N ALA A 83 -0.33 -7.78 -13.68
CA ALA A 83 -0.16 -8.31 -12.34
C ALA A 83 -0.39 -7.22 -11.29
N ARG A 84 -1.13 -7.56 -10.23
CA ARG A 84 -1.37 -6.72 -9.06
C ARG A 84 -1.20 -7.55 -7.80
N TRP A 85 -0.47 -7.03 -6.83
CA TRP A 85 -0.21 -7.70 -5.55
C TRP A 85 -0.07 -6.68 -4.43
N ARG A 86 -0.07 -7.16 -3.19
CA ARG A 86 0.28 -6.37 -2.01
C ARG A 86 1.58 -6.88 -1.39
N THR A 87 2.37 -5.97 -0.85
CA THR A 87 3.55 -6.29 -0.03
C THR A 87 3.40 -5.60 1.30
N ARG A 88 3.58 -6.34 2.40
CA ARG A 88 3.49 -5.80 3.76
C ARG A 88 4.81 -5.16 4.15
N PHE A 89 4.75 -4.06 4.89
CA PHE A 89 5.89 -3.54 5.61
C PHE A 89 6.29 -4.53 6.71
N GLN A 90 7.55 -4.92 6.70
CA GLN A 90 8.14 -5.82 7.70
C GLN A 90 9.46 -5.21 8.14
N LEU A 91 9.66 -5.13 9.46
CA LEU A 91 10.97 -4.78 10.02
C LEU A 91 11.80 -6.06 10.04
N ASN A 92 12.88 -6.06 9.26
CA ASN A 92 13.84 -7.16 9.20
C ASN A 92 14.84 -7.08 10.35
#